data_AF-A0A6L7ITH8-F1
#
_entry.id   AF-A0A6L7ITH8-F1
#
_cell.length_a   1.000
_cell.length_b   1.000
_cell.length_c   1.000
_cell.angle_alpha   90.00
_cell.angle_beta   90.00
_cell.angle_gamma   90.00
#
_symmetry.space_group_name_H-M   'P 1'
#
loop_
_entity.id
_entity.type
_entity.pdbx_description
1 polymer ?
#
loop_
_entity_poly.entity_id
_entity_poly.type
_entity_poly.pdbx_seq_one_letter_code
_entity_poly.pdbx_strand_id
1 'polypeptide(L)' 'MARISVDDSFCKGCGLCVDACPERIMALDHDKITAKGYHPAYCTDMDACTGCMSCATMCPDVAITVER' A
#
# COMPACT_ATOMS: atom_id res chain seq x y z
N MET A 1 -10.17 -14.25 -2.02
CA MET A 1 -9.90 -13.39 -0.84
C MET A 1 -9.01 -12.29 -1.35
N ALA A 2 -9.27 -11.04 -0.96
CA ALA A 2 -8.48 -9.94 -1.50
C ALA A 2 -7.02 -10.07 -1.05
N ARG A 3 -6.09 -9.77 -1.96
CA ARG A 3 -4.66 -9.75 -1.67
C ARG A 3 -4.09 -8.43 -2.16
N ILE A 4 -3.28 -7.79 -1.32
CA ILE A 4 -2.54 -6.58 -1.65
C ILE A 4 -1.04 -6.90 -1.64
N SER A 5 -0.32 -6.45 -2.66
CA SER A 5 1.15 -6.43 -2.67
C SER A 5 1.67 -5.04 -3.01
N VAL A 6 2.73 -4.62 -2.33
CA VAL A 6 3.43 -3.36 -2.59
C VAL A 6 4.83 -3.66 -3.09
N ASP A 7 5.20 -3.10 -4.25
CA ASP A 7 6.54 -3.21 -4.81
C ASP A 7 7.44 -2.09 -4.26
N ASP A 8 8.39 -2.46 -3.40
CA ASP A 8 9.35 -1.55 -2.78
C ASP A 8 10.24 -0.81 -3.79
N SER A 9 10.40 -1.33 -5.00
CA SER A 9 11.18 -0.69 -6.05
C SER A 9 10.46 0.52 -6.64
N PHE A 10 9.13 0.56 -6.57
CA PHE A 10 8.30 1.68 -7.02
C PHE A 10 7.76 2.53 -5.88
N CYS A 11 7.50 1.96 -4.70
CA CYS A 11 6.95 2.69 -3.57
C CYS A 11 7.90 3.78 -3.06
N LYS A 12 7.40 5.02 -3.01
CA LYS A 12 8.13 6.20 -2.50
C LYS A 12 7.71 6.64 -1.09
N GLY A 13 6.88 5.84 -0.41
CA GLY A 13 6.44 6.16 0.96
C GLY A 13 5.64 7.45 1.10
N CYS A 14 4.91 7.88 0.06
CA CYS A 14 4.22 9.18 0.04
C CYS A 14 2.95 9.26 0.91
N GLY A 15 2.41 8.13 1.36
CA GLY A 15 1.23 8.09 2.24
C GLY A 15 -0.13 8.23 1.53
N LEU A 16 -0.21 8.55 0.23
CA LEU A 16 -1.50 8.75 -0.45
C LEU A 16 -2.44 7.53 -0.39
N CYS A 17 -1.88 6.32 -0.41
CA CYS A 17 -2.66 5.09 -0.26
C CYS A 17 -3.21 4.87 1.17
N VAL A 18 -2.56 5.46 2.18
CA VAL A 18 -3.03 5.48 3.58
C VAL A 18 -4.31 6.30 3.66
N ASP A 19 -4.28 7.52 3.13
CA ASP A 19 -5.43 8.42 3.12
C ASP A 19 -6.59 7.89 2.27
N ALA A 20 -6.28 7.23 1.15
CA ALA A 20 -7.29 6.70 0.22
C ALA A 20 -7.96 5.40 0.68
N CYS A 21 -7.41 4.70 1.69
CA CYS A 21 -7.95 3.41 2.12
C CYS A 21 -9.22 3.60 2.96
N PRO A 22 -10.41 3.18 2.49
CA PRO A 22 -11.65 3.39 3.26
C PRO A 22 -11.69 2.59 4.56
N GLU A 23 -11.05 1.41 4.58
CA GLU A 23 -10.95 0.54 5.76
C GLU A 23 -9.83 0.98 6.73
N ARG A 24 -9.01 1.97 6.35
CA ARG A 24 -7.86 2.45 7.15
C ARG A 24 -6.84 1.36 7.52
N ILE A 25 -6.60 0.44 6.59
CA ILE A 25 -5.67 -0.70 6.75
C ILE A 25 -4.37 -0.55 5.96
N MET A 26 -4.09 0.63 5.42
CA MET A 26 -2.80 0.94 4.79
C MET A 26 -1.98 1.80 5.75
N ALA A 27 -0.69 1.52 5.89
CA ALA A 27 0.23 2.32 6.70
C ALA A 27 1.60 2.40 6.03
N LEU A 28 2.46 3.31 6.50
CA LEU A 28 3.88 3.31 6.16
C LEU A 28 4.65 2.45 7.17
N ASP A 29 5.54 1.60 6.68
CA ASP A 29 6.38 0.73 7.49
C ASP A 29 7.60 1.53 7.97
N HIS A 30 7.56 1.97 9.24
CA HIS A 30 8.64 2.72 9.86
C HIS A 30 9.84 1.86 10.30
N ASP A 31 9.67 0.53 10.34
CA ASP A 31 10.73 -0.41 10.70
C ASP A 31 11.51 -0.91 9.46
N LYS A 32 10.99 -0.62 8.26
CA LYS A 32 11.58 -0.98 6.97
C LYS A 32 12.02 0.25 6.18
N ILE A 33 13.17 0.15 5.53
CA ILE A 33 13.68 1.14 4.57
C ILE A 33 13.98 0.42 3.24
N THR A 34 13.43 0.93 2.13
CA THR A 34 13.70 0.39 0.79
C THR A 34 15.11 0.75 0.31
N ALA A 35 15.58 0.12 -0.77
CA ALA A 35 16.87 0.45 -1.39
C ALA A 35 16.97 1.93 -1.86
N LYS A 36 15.84 2.61 -2.04
CA LYS A 36 15.76 4.03 -2.40
C LYS A 36 15.64 4.98 -1.21
N GLY A 37 15.63 4.44 0.02
CA GLY A 37 15.60 5.23 1.26
C GLY A 37 14.20 5.63 1.74
N TYR A 38 13.14 4.94 1.31
CA TYR A 38 11.77 5.25 1.72
C TYR A 38 11.22 4.24 2.73
N HIS A 39 10.29 4.69 3.58
CA HIS A 39 9.41 3.82 4.36
C HIS A 39 8.24 3.36 3.47
N PRO A 40 8.22 2.11 2.99
CA PRO A 40 7.23 1.68 2.02
C PRO A 40 5.85 1.55 2.66
N ALA A 41 4.80 1.60 1.84
CA ALA A 41 3.46 1.31 2.31
C ALA A 41 3.26 -0.21 2.50
N TYR A 42 2.41 -0.60 3.45
CA TYR A 42 1.98 -1.98 3.65
C TYR A 42 0.52 -2.06 4.13
N CYS A 43 -0.09 -3.22 3.98
CA CYS A 43 -1.42 -3.52 4.50
C CYS A 43 -1.29 -4.08 5.93
N THR A 44 -1.92 -3.45 6.91
CA THR A 44 -1.84 -3.83 8.33
C THR A 44 -2.78 -4.97 8.69
N ASP A 45 -3.86 -5.15 7.94
CA ASP A 45 -4.88 -6.17 8.17
C ASP A 45 -5.46 -6.64 6.84
N MET A 46 -5.01 -7.80 6.36
CA MET A 46 -5.46 -8.35 5.09
C MET A 46 -6.88 -8.93 5.17
N ASP A 47 -7.33 -9.35 6.35
CA ASP A 47 -8.66 -9.95 6.54
C ASP A 47 -9.77 -8.89 6.43
N ALA A 48 -9.46 -7.64 6.79
CA ALA A 48 -10.33 -6.49 6.58
C ALA A 48 -10.33 -5.95 5.13
N CYS A 49 -9.45 -6.43 4.24
CA CYS A 49 -9.36 -5.93 2.89
C CYS A 49 -10.57 -6.34 2.03
N THR A 50 -11.31 -5.35 1.52
CA THR A 50 -12.47 -5.57 0.63
C THR A 50 -12.11 -5.71 -0.84
N GLY A 51 -10.85 -5.44 -1.22
CA GLY A 51 -10.39 -5.44 -2.60
C GLY A 51 -10.96 -4.29 -3.45
N CYS A 52 -11.31 -3.15 -2.84
CA CYS A 52 -11.90 -1.98 -3.51
C CYS A 52 -10.97 -1.23 -4.48
N MET A 53 -9.66 -1.53 -4.45
CA MET A 53 -8.64 -0.95 -5.33
C MET A 53 -8.32 0.54 -5.12
N SER A 54 -8.91 1.23 -4.13
CA SER A 54 -8.64 2.66 -3.88
C SER A 54 -7.15 2.98 -3.70
N CYS A 55 -6.41 2.13 -2.97
CA CYS A 55 -4.97 2.29 -2.77
C CYS A 55 -4.17 2.16 -4.08
N ALA A 56 -4.52 1.22 -4.95
CA ALA A 56 -3.88 1.03 -6.24
C ALA A 56 -4.20 2.18 -7.21
N THR A 57 -5.46 2.62 -7.28
CA THR A 57 -5.90 3.71 -8.15
C THR A 57 -5.28 5.06 -7.76
N MET A 58 -5.11 5.32 -6.46
CA MET A 58 -4.51 6.58 -5.99
C MET A 58 -2.98 6.58 -6.09
N CYS A 59 -2.32 5.43 -6.26
CA CYS A 59 -0.87 5.35 -6.27
C CYS A 59 -0.30 5.97 -7.57
N PRO A 60 0.43 7.11 -7.50
CA PRO A 60 0.96 7.76 -8.69
C PRO A 60 2.11 6.97 -9.33
N ASP A 61 2.77 6.11 -8.57
CA ASP A 61 3.91 5.31 -9.01
C ASP A 61 3.53 3.87 -9.38
N VAL A 62 2.23 3.52 -9.35
CA VAL A 62 1.72 2.18 -9.68
C VAL A 62 2.40 1.06 -8.88
N ALA A 63 2.74 1.35 -7.61
CA ALA A 63 3.49 0.45 -6.74
C ALA A 63 2.62 -0.63 -6.05
N ILE A 64 1.30 -0.59 -6.21
CA ILE A 64 0.36 -1.42 -5.45
C ILE A 64 -0.47 -2.27 -6.42
N THR A 65 -0.52 -3.57 -6.17
CA THR A 65 -1.37 -4.53 -6.88
C THR A 65 -2.44 -5.07 -5.94
N VAL A 66 -3.67 -5.19 -6.44
CA VAL A 66 -4.82 -5.75 -5.71
C VAL A 66 -5.42 -6.89 -6.53
N GLU A 67 -5.45 -8.09 -5.96
CA GLU A 67 -6.03 -9.31 -6.53
C GLU A 67 -7.28 -9.70 -5.71
N ARG A 68 -8.31 -10.30 -6.33
CA ARG A 68 -9.56 -10.70 -5.65
C ARG A 68 -9.94 -12.16 -5.90
#